data_AF-A0A6G7ZKF5-F1
#
_entry.id   AF-A0A6G7ZKF5-F1
#
_cell.length_a   1.000
_cell.length_b   1.000
_cell.length_c   1.000
_cell.angle_alpha   90.00
_cell.angle_beta   90.00
_cell.angle_gamma   90.00
#
_symmetry.space_group_name_H-M   'P 1'
#
loop_
_entity.id
_entity.type
_entity.pdbx_description
1 polymer ?
#
loop_
_entity_poly.entity_id
_entity_poly.type
_entity_poly.pdbx_seq_one_letter_code
_entity_poly.pdbx_strand_id
1 'polypeptide(L)' 'MVTDARKAYPLRVEPALWAAVERCAASDLRSVNAEVEILLREALGARGIKLHAAAPRKRGRPKKER' A
#
# COMPACT_ATOMS: atom_id res chain seq x y z
N MET A 1 0.00 -18.27 10.81
CA MET A 1 1.06 -17.95 9.83
C MET A 1 0.70 -16.62 9.20
N VAL A 2 1.35 -15.52 9.59
CA VAL A 2 1.15 -14.23 8.89
C VAL A 2 1.99 -14.33 7.62
N THR A 3 1.34 -14.53 6.49
CA THR A 3 2.03 -14.49 5.20
C THR A 3 2.44 -13.04 4.96
N ASP A 4 3.75 -12.76 4.86
CA ASP A 4 4.30 -11.46 4.40
C ASP A 4 4.06 -11.26 2.88
N ALA A 5 3.11 -12.01 2.31
CA ALA A 5 2.80 -12.01 0.90
C ALA A 5 1.91 -10.81 0.58
N ARG A 6 2.53 -9.75 0.06
CA ARG A 6 1.79 -8.65 -0.56
C ARG A 6 1.02 -9.21 -1.76
N LYS A 7 -0.27 -8.91 -1.83
CA LYS A 7 -1.09 -9.30 -2.98
C LYS A 7 -0.74 -8.44 -4.18
N ALA A 8 -0.14 -9.03 -5.21
CA ALA A 8 -0.05 -8.41 -6.52
C ALA A 8 -1.43 -8.47 -7.19
N TYR A 9 -1.94 -7.33 -7.64
CA TYR A 9 -3.26 -7.23 -8.26
C TYR A 9 -3.21 -6.27 -9.46
N PRO A 10 -3.66 -6.69 -10.66
CA PRO A 10 -3.79 -5.78 -11.78
C PRO A 10 -4.94 -4.80 -11.52
N LEU A 11 -4.60 -3.54 -11.25
CA LEU A 11 -5.57 -2.48 -11.01
C LEU A 11 -5.90 -1.77 -12.33
N ARG A 12 -7.17 -1.78 -12.72
CA ARG A 12 -7.67 -0.92 -13.80
C ARG A 12 -8.02 0.43 -13.21
N VAL A 13 -7.35 1.48 -13.67
CA VAL A 13 -7.49 2.84 -13.14
C VAL A 13 -7.47 3.82 -14.32
N GLU A 14 -8.24 4.90 -14.19
CA GLU A 14 -8.25 5.98 -15.18
C GLU A 14 -6.90 6.74 -15.14
N PRO A 15 -6.31 7.13 -16.29
CA PRO A 15 -4.99 7.75 -16.32
C PRO A 15 -4.84 9.04 -15.51
N ALA A 16 -5.83 9.95 -15.53
CA ALA A 16 -5.75 11.21 -14.78
C ALA A 16 -5.81 10.98 -13.26
N LEU A 17 -6.61 10.01 -12.80
CA LEU A 17 -6.60 9.56 -11.42
C LEU A 17 -5.24 8.99 -11.02
N TRP A 18 -4.65 8.14 -11.86
CA TRP A 18 -3.32 7.58 -11.57
C TRP A 18 -2.25 8.67 -11.48
N ALA A 19 -2.27 9.64 -12.39
CA ALA A 19 -1.36 10.78 -12.35
C ALA A 19 -1.52 11.63 -11.07
N ALA A 20 -2.74 11.73 -10.52
CA ALA A 20 -2.97 12.41 -9.24
C ALA A 20 -2.33 11.64 -8.07
N VAL A 21 -2.47 10.32 -8.04
CA VAL A 21 -1.84 9.46 -7.03
C VAL A 21 -0.31 9.57 -7.10
N GLU A 22 0.27 9.59 -8.31
CA GLU A 22 1.71 9.76 -8.51
C GLU A 22 2.22 11.10 -7.94
N ARG A 23 1.48 12.20 -8.14
CA ARG A 23 1.84 13.52 -7.57
C ARG A 23 1.74 13.54 -6.05
N CYS A 24 0.72 12.92 -5.46
CA CYS A 24 0.62 12.79 -4.00
C CYS A 24 1.80 11.99 -3.44
N ALA A 25 2.09 10.83 -4.03
CA ALA A 25 3.19 9.97 -3.62
C ALA A 25 4.54 10.70 -3.67
N ALA A 26 4.78 11.48 -4.74
CA ALA A 26 5.98 12.29 -4.88
C ALA A 26 6.08 13.39 -3.81
N SER A 27 4.97 14.04 -3.48
CA SER A 27 4.91 15.10 -2.47
C SER A 27 5.21 14.56 -1.07
N ASP A 28 4.79 13.33 -0.78
CA ASP A 28 4.99 12.68 0.52
C ASP A 28 6.29 11.85 0.61
N LEU A 29 7.14 11.90 -0.42
CA LEU A 29 8.38 11.13 -0.52
C LEU A 29 8.16 9.61 -0.35
N ARG A 30 7.06 9.09 -0.92
CA ARG A 30 6.65 7.68 -0.86
C ARG A 30 6.61 7.05 -2.24
N SER A 31 6.74 5.72 -2.26
CA SER A 31 6.42 4.97 -3.49
C SER A 31 4.92 5.03 -3.77
N VAL A 32 4.54 5.00 -5.04
CA VAL A 32 3.13 5.00 -5.47
C VAL A 32 2.33 3.86 -4.82
N ASN A 33 2.92 2.66 -4.69
CA ASN A 33 2.26 1.54 -4.03
C ASN A 33 2.00 1.79 -2.52
N ALA A 34 2.89 2.51 -1.85
CA ALA A 34 2.70 2.88 -0.44
C ALA A 34 1.59 3.93 -0.31
N GLU A 35 1.54 4.89 -1.23
CA GLU A 35 0.48 5.90 -1.28
C GLU A 35 -0.90 5.27 -1.51
N VAL A 36 -1.01 4.35 -2.48
CA VAL A 36 -2.24 3.57 -2.72
C VAL A 36 -2.68 2.82 -1.46
N GLU A 37 -1.75 2.22 -0.71
CA GLU A 37 -2.09 1.52 0.53
C GLU A 37 -2.67 2.47 1.60
N ILE A 38 -2.10 3.67 1.76
CA ILE A 38 -2.60 4.69 2.70
C ILE A 38 -4.01 5.13 2.31
N LEU A 39 -4.21 5.53 1.05
CA LEU A 39 -5.51 5.97 0.54
C LEU A 39 -6.59 4.90 0.73
N LEU A 40 -6.26 3.62 0.50
CA LEU A 40 -7.19 2.51 0.74
C LEU A 40 -7.52 2.34 2.23
N ARG A 41 -6.52 2.44 3.12
CA ARG A 41 -6.74 2.35 4.57
C ARG A 41 -7.61 3.48 5.08
N GLU A 42 -7.37 4.71 4.62
CA GLU A 42 -8.16 5.89 4.97
C GLU A 42 -9.61 5.77 4.46
N ALA A 43 -9.79 5.37 3.19
CA ALA A 43 -11.12 5.19 2.61
C ALA A 43 -11.93 4.09 3.33
N LEU A 44 -11.28 3.00 3.75
CA LEU A 44 -11.91 1.95 4.55
C LEU A 44 -12.23 2.45 5.97
N GLY A 45 -11.32 3.19 6.59
CA GLY A 45 -11.52 3.81 7.90
C GLY A 45 -12.69 4.80 7.91
N ALA A 46 -12.81 5.64 6.87
CA ALA A 46 -13.93 6.57 6.68
C ALA A 46 -15.27 5.85 6.54
N ARG A 47 -15.26 4.59 6.07
CA ARG A 47 -16.43 3.70 6.01
C ARG A 47 -16.66 2.91 7.30
N GLY A 48 -15.87 3.14 8.35
CA GLY A 48 -15.95 2.44 9.64
C GLY A 48 -15.30 1.05 9.65
N ILE A 49 -14.58 0.66 8.60
CA ILE A 49 -13.92 -0.64 8.50
C ILE A 49 -12.55 -0.56 9.19
N LYS A 50 -12.43 -1.22 10.35
CA LYS A 50 -11.18 -1.28 11.13
C LYS A 50 -10.25 -2.36 10.58
N LEU A 51 -9.04 -1.96 10.20
CA LEU A 51 -7.96 -2.87 9.84
C LEU A 51 -7.07 -3.11 11.06
N HIS A 52 -6.62 -4.34 11.27
CA HIS A 52 -5.58 -4.62 12.27
C HIS A 52 -4.28 -3.92 11.87
N ALA A 53 -3.55 -3.39 12.87
CA ALA A 53 -2.25 -2.77 12.64
C ALA A 53 -1.32 -3.77 11.94
N ALA A 54 -0.67 -3.34 10.87
CA ALA A 54 0.33 -4.17 10.21
C ALA A 54 1.47 -4.47 11.19
N ALA A 55 1.85 -5.74 11.32
CA ALA A 55 2.99 -6.10 12.15
C ALA A 55 4.23 -5.34 11.64
N PRO A 56 5.05 -4.76 12.54
CA PRO A 56 6.25 -4.05 12.13
C PRO A 56 7.14 -4.97 11.30
N ARG A 57 7.52 -4.51 10.10
CA ARG A 57 8.47 -5.26 9.27
C ARG A 57 9.76 -5.42 10.04
N LYS A 58 10.20 -6.67 10.23
CA LYS A 58 11.52 -6.95 10.83
C LYS A 58 12.57 -6.29 9.93
N ARG A 59 13.42 -5.46 10.52
CA ARG A 59 14.55 -4.85 9.82
C ARG A 59 15.50 -5.97 9.37
N GLY A 60 15.89 -5.98 8.11
CA GLY A 60 16.80 -6.98 7.55
C GLY A 60 16.45 -7.36 6.13
N ARG A 61 17.42 -7.95 5.43
CA ARG A 61 17.21 -8.48 4.08
C ARG A 61 16.16 -9.60 4.14
N PRO A 62 15.16 -9.63 3.22
CA PRO A 62 14.27 -10.78 3.09
C PRO A 62 15.09 -12.07 2.97
N LYS A 63 14.69 -13.13 3.68
CA LYS A 63 15.38 -14.42 3.59
C LYS A 63 15.32 -14.88 2.13
N LYS A 64 16.45 -15.25 1.55
CA LYS A 64 16.50 -15.80 0.19
C LYS A 64 15.75 -17.13 0.23
N GLU A 65 14.58 -17.20 -0.39
CA GLU A 65 13.90 -18.47 -0.62
C GLU A 65 14.76 -19.29 -1.59
N ARG A 66 14.98 -20.56 -1.24
CA ARG A 66 15.72 -21.54 -2.06
C ARG A 66 14.80 -22.11 -3.11
#